data_AF-A0A7N8XM10-F1
#
_entry.id   AF-A0A7N8XM10-F1
#
_cell.length_a   1.000
_cell.length_b   1.000
_cell.length_c   1.000
_cell.angle_alpha   90.00
_cell.angle_beta   90.00
_cell.angle_gamma   90.00
#
_symmetry.space_group_name_H-M   'P 1'
#
loop_
_entity.id
_entity.type
_entity.pdbx_description
1 polymer ?
#
loop_
_entity_poly.entity_id
_entity_poly.type
_entity_poly.pdbx_seq_one_letter_code
_entity_poly.pdbx_strand_id
1 'polypeptide(L)'
;TGESNDSFIHSRGKISKALHISQNTVAKVIQKFKKDGSATILQRRPGRPRKLTSRQERLLMRRVEENRHASSLQLAKAVESQTGVTVSRDTIRRTLKPLLKPMHKKARLEFARAHAEKDLVLSLKIMLLIQNTRCSSFCCGVYSFLLQPI
;
A
#
# COMPACT_ATOMS: atom_id res chain seq x y z
N THR A 1 27.17 29.02 -35.35
CA THR A 1 28.29 28.27 -34.76
C THR A 1 27.87 27.85 -33.36
N GLY A 2 27.21 26.69 -33.26
CA GLY A 2 26.61 26.22 -32.00
C GLY A 2 27.65 25.45 -31.20
N GLU A 3 28.16 26.06 -30.14
CA GLU A 3 29.12 25.46 -29.22
C GLU A 3 28.50 24.26 -28.52
N SER A 4 29.00 23.08 -28.88
CA SER A 4 28.68 21.79 -28.30
C SER A 4 29.32 21.67 -26.90
N ASN A 5 28.61 22.16 -25.89
CA ASN A 5 28.90 21.86 -24.48
C ASN A 5 28.50 20.41 -24.16
N ASP A 6 29.31 19.45 -24.61
CA ASP A 6 29.16 18.00 -24.31
C ASP A 6 30.40 17.50 -23.56
N SER A 7 30.84 18.23 -22.54
CA SER A 7 32.12 18.03 -21.84
C SER A 7 32.09 16.99 -20.71
N PHE A 8 31.12 16.06 -20.70
CA PHE A 8 31.16 14.89 -19.79
C PHE A 8 30.55 13.62 -20.41
N ILE A 9 30.82 13.35 -21.69
CA ILE A 9 30.26 12.17 -22.36
C ILE A 9 31.20 10.97 -22.23
N HIS A 10 31.03 10.20 -21.15
CA HIS A 10 31.42 8.79 -21.21
C HIS A 10 30.62 8.14 -22.34
N SER A 11 31.30 7.53 -23.32
CA SER A 11 30.62 6.75 -24.37
C SER A 11 29.61 5.78 -23.73
N ARG A 12 28.41 5.66 -24.32
CA ARG A 12 27.33 4.79 -23.82
C ARG A 12 27.83 3.37 -23.49
N GLY A 13 28.78 2.86 -24.26
CA GLY A 13 29.42 1.56 -24.02
C GLY A 13 30.28 1.51 -22.75
N LYS A 14 30.98 2.60 -22.40
CA LYS A 14 31.75 2.72 -21.15
C LYS A 14 30.82 2.73 -19.93
N ILE A 15 29.73 3.50 -20.00
CA ILE A 15 28.71 3.56 -18.94
C ILE A 15 28.03 2.19 -18.77
N SER A 16 27.68 1.53 -19.87
CA SER A 16 27.09 0.20 -19.88
C SER A 16 28.00 -0.84 -19.22
N LYS A 17 29.30 -0.85 -19.55
CA LYS A 17 30.28 -1.74 -18.94
C LYS A 17 30.50 -1.44 -17.45
N ALA A 18 30.63 -0.16 -17.09
CA ALA A 18 30.83 0.24 -15.69
C ALA A 18 29.63 -0.11 -14.79
N LEU A 19 28.41 0.06 -15.30
CA LEU A 19 27.18 -0.19 -14.54
C LEU A 19 26.59 -1.59 -14.73
N HIS A 20 27.14 -2.40 -15.64
CA HIS A 20 26.62 -3.73 -16.01
C HIS A 20 25.15 -3.69 -16.48
N ILE A 21 24.79 -2.61 -17.19
CA ILE A 21 23.43 -2.36 -17.70
C ILE A 21 23.48 -2.34 -19.24
N SER A 22 22.42 -2.80 -19.91
CA SER A 22 22.37 -2.78 -21.38
C SER A 22 22.54 -1.37 -21.97
N GLN A 23 23.20 -1.26 -23.12
CA GLN A 23 23.37 0.02 -23.82
C GLN A 23 22.04 0.68 -24.18
N ASN A 24 20.99 -0.11 -24.42
CA ASN A 24 19.65 0.38 -24.71
C ASN A 24 19.02 1.10 -23.50
N THR A 25 19.21 0.56 -22.29
CA THR A 25 18.75 1.20 -21.06
C THR A 25 19.50 2.52 -20.82
N VAL A 26 20.82 2.54 -21.05
CA VAL A 26 21.64 3.77 -20.94
C VAL A 26 21.12 4.85 -21.90
N ALA A 27 20.84 4.50 -23.15
CA ALA A 27 20.28 5.42 -24.13
C ALA A 27 18.92 6.01 -23.68
N LYS A 28 18.02 5.16 -23.16
CA LYS A 28 16.71 5.59 -22.63
C LYS A 28 16.84 6.52 -21.44
N VAL A 29 17.78 6.26 -20.53
CA VAL A 29 18.06 7.12 -19.38
C VAL A 29 18.57 8.49 -19.83
N ILE A 30 19.54 8.54 -20.75
CA ILE A 30 20.07 9.79 -21.31
C ILE A 30 18.96 10.58 -22.01
N GLN A 31 18.14 9.93 -22.84
CA GLN A 31 17.04 10.58 -23.54
C GLN A 31 16.02 11.17 -22.55
N LYS A 32 15.67 10.42 -21.51
CA LYS A 32 14.74 10.87 -20.47
C LYS A 32 15.33 12.05 -19.68
N PHE A 33 16.61 11.98 -19.33
CA PHE A 33 17.30 13.05 -18.62
C PHE A 33 17.34 14.35 -19.44
N LYS A 34 17.63 14.27 -20.76
CA LYS A 34 17.58 15.42 -21.67
C LYS A 34 16.19 16.04 -21.78
N LYS A 35 15.13 15.23 -21.67
CA LYS A 35 13.74 15.69 -21.78
C LYS A 35 13.23 16.30 -20.47
N ASP A 36 13.40 15.60 -19.36
CA ASP A 36 12.77 15.92 -18.08
C ASP A 36 13.70 16.74 -17.16
N GLY A 37 14.98 16.92 -17.52
CA GLY A 37 15.98 17.66 -16.75
C GLY A 37 16.38 17.01 -15.42
N SER A 38 15.80 15.84 -15.10
CA SER A 38 15.97 15.15 -13.84
C SER A 38 16.11 13.64 -14.03
N ALA A 39 17.05 13.05 -13.29
CA ALA A 39 17.27 11.61 -13.26
C ALA A 39 16.34 10.90 -12.26
N THR A 40 15.58 11.64 -11.46
CA THR A 40 14.92 11.09 -10.27
C THR A 40 13.52 10.55 -10.54
N ILE A 41 13.28 9.39 -9.92
CA ILE A 41 12.03 8.66 -9.70
C ILE A 41 11.11 8.58 -10.93
N LEU A 42 11.25 7.47 -11.67
CA LEU A 42 10.14 6.91 -12.44
C LEU A 42 8.91 6.93 -11.54
N GLN A 43 7.97 7.85 -11.78
CA GLN A 43 6.69 7.88 -11.08
C GLN A 43 6.16 6.45 -11.12
N ARG A 44 5.94 5.87 -9.93
CA ARG A 44 5.52 4.47 -9.82
C ARG A 44 4.32 4.30 -10.74
N ARG A 45 4.37 3.31 -11.64
CA ARG A 45 3.28 3.06 -12.58
C ARG A 45 1.97 3.03 -11.78
N PRO A 46 0.94 3.80 -12.19
CA PRO A 46 -0.33 3.75 -11.51
C PRO A 46 -0.82 2.30 -11.52
N GLY A 47 -1.36 1.86 -10.38
CA GLY A 47 -1.93 0.53 -10.28
C GLY A 47 -3.20 0.40 -11.13
N ARG A 48 -3.78 -0.79 -11.14
CA ARG A 48 -5.09 -1.02 -11.76
C ARG A 48 -6.14 -0.08 -11.13
N PRO A 49 -6.98 0.58 -11.93
CA PRO A 49 -8.04 1.44 -11.39
C PRO A 49 -8.99 0.63 -10.50
N ARG A 50 -9.51 1.28 -9.46
CA ARG A 50 -10.49 0.68 -8.57
C ARG A 50 -11.78 0.42 -9.32
N LYS A 51 -12.46 -0.68 -8.97
CA LYS A 51 -13.76 -1.04 -9.57
C LYS A 51 -14.90 -0.12 -9.11
N LEU A 52 -14.78 0.45 -7.90
CA LEU A 52 -15.71 1.43 -7.36
C LEU A 52 -15.13 2.84 -7.48
N THR A 53 -15.96 3.77 -7.91
CA THR A 53 -15.68 5.21 -7.87
C THR A 53 -15.88 5.75 -6.45
N SER A 54 -15.30 6.92 -6.15
CA SER A 54 -15.47 7.58 -4.85
C SER A 54 -16.95 7.85 -4.50
N ARG A 55 -17.78 8.16 -5.50
CA ARG A 55 -19.23 8.34 -5.32
C ARG A 55 -19.93 7.04 -4.92
N GLN A 56 -19.57 5.92 -5.57
CA GLN A 56 -20.12 4.60 -5.25
C GLN A 56 -19.65 4.10 -3.88
N GLU A 57 -18.39 4.35 -3.50
CA GLU A 57 -17.89 4.03 -2.16
C GLU A 57 -18.67 4.80 -1.08
N ARG A 58 -18.94 6.10 -1.28
CA ARG A 58 -19.78 6.88 -0.36
C ARG A 58 -21.20 6.36 -0.24
N LEU A 59 -21.80 5.95 -1.37
CA LEU A 59 -23.12 5.33 -1.38
C LEU A 59 -23.12 4.03 -0.58
N LEU A 60 -22.13 3.17 -0.79
CA LEU A 60 -21.96 1.94 -0.03
C LEU A 60 -21.86 2.22 1.47
N MET A 61 -21.06 3.21 1.89
CA MET A 61 -20.92 3.56 3.31
C MET A 61 -22.24 4.05 3.91
N ARG A 62 -23.05 4.81 3.16
CA ARG A 62 -24.40 5.20 3.59
C ARG A 62 -25.30 3.98 3.81
N ARG A 63 -25.26 3.00 2.91
CA ARG A 63 -26.04 1.75 3.03
C ARG A 63 -25.62 0.90 4.22
N VAL A 64 -24.34 0.91 4.56
CA VAL A 64 -23.84 0.26 5.77
C VAL A 64 -24.31 1.00 7.03
N GLU A 65 -24.39 2.33 7.02
CA GLU A 65 -24.89 3.06 8.18
C GLU A 65 -26.40 2.84 8.39
N GLU A 66 -27.17 2.81 7.30
CA GLU A 66 -28.61 2.48 7.34
C GLU A 66 -28.86 1.07 7.87
N ASN A 67 -28.07 0.08 7.41
CA ASN A 67 -28.22 -1.32 7.78
C ASN A 67 -26.86 -1.94 8.18
N ARG A 68 -26.44 -1.69 9.43
CA ARG A 68 -25.13 -2.12 9.94
C ARG A 68 -24.89 -3.63 9.90
N HIS A 69 -25.95 -4.42 9.93
CA HIS A 69 -25.90 -5.89 9.90
C HIS A 69 -26.08 -6.48 8.50
N ALA A 70 -26.16 -5.66 7.45
CA ALA A 70 -26.32 -6.14 6.09
C ALA A 70 -25.12 -6.99 5.63
N SER A 71 -25.40 -8.11 4.97
CA SER A 71 -24.37 -8.97 4.38
C SER A 71 -23.69 -8.28 3.21
N SER A 72 -22.40 -8.56 3.02
CA SER A 72 -21.63 -8.10 1.84
C SER A 72 -22.32 -8.41 0.50
N LEU A 73 -23.07 -9.50 0.40
CA LEU A 73 -23.84 -9.83 -0.80
C LEU A 73 -25.08 -8.94 -0.98
N GLN A 74 -25.79 -8.63 0.11
CA GLN A 74 -26.93 -7.71 0.07
C GLN A 74 -26.47 -6.31 -0.32
N LEU A 75 -25.35 -5.85 0.23
CA LEU A 75 -24.74 -4.57 -0.12
C LEU A 75 -24.26 -4.54 -1.57
N ALA A 76 -23.68 -5.62 -2.09
CA ALA A 76 -23.32 -5.72 -3.51
C ALA A 76 -24.54 -5.54 -4.41
N LYS A 77 -25.63 -6.27 -4.14
CA LYS A 77 -26.89 -6.14 -4.88
C LYS A 77 -27.48 -4.74 -4.77
N ALA A 78 -27.41 -4.12 -3.59
CA ALA A 78 -27.93 -2.77 -3.37
C ALA A 78 -27.13 -1.68 -4.11
N VAL A 79 -25.82 -1.86 -4.27
CA VAL A 79 -24.97 -0.97 -5.08
C VAL A 79 -25.23 -1.20 -6.57
N GLU A 80 -25.34 -2.46 -6.98
CA GLU A 80 -25.62 -2.85 -8.35
C GLU A 80 -26.97 -2.33 -8.84
N SER A 81 -28.04 -2.47 -8.04
CA SER A 81 -29.38 -1.99 -8.41
C SER A 81 -29.45 -0.47 -8.60
N GLN A 82 -28.60 0.30 -7.94
CA GLN A 82 -28.59 1.76 -8.04
C GLN A 82 -27.62 2.32 -9.06
N THR A 83 -26.53 1.61 -9.34
CA THR A 83 -25.42 2.14 -10.15
C THR A 83 -25.16 1.32 -11.41
N GLY A 84 -25.82 0.17 -11.56
CA GLY A 84 -25.62 -0.76 -12.67
C GLY A 84 -24.26 -1.47 -12.66
N VAL A 85 -23.42 -1.23 -11.64
CA VAL A 85 -22.09 -1.84 -11.56
C VAL A 85 -22.16 -3.13 -10.76
N THR A 86 -21.86 -4.25 -11.41
CA THR A 86 -21.72 -5.55 -10.76
C THR A 86 -20.44 -5.59 -9.92
N VAL A 87 -20.58 -5.74 -8.61
CA VAL A 87 -19.46 -5.74 -7.65
C VAL A 87 -19.43 -7.07 -6.92
N SER A 88 -18.24 -7.66 -6.75
CA SER A 88 -18.13 -8.91 -6.00
C SER A 88 -18.22 -8.66 -4.49
N ARG A 89 -18.67 -9.66 -3.74
CA ARG A 89 -18.68 -9.62 -2.26
C ARG A 89 -17.32 -9.27 -1.67
N ASP A 90 -16.24 -9.72 -2.31
CA ASP A 90 -14.86 -9.46 -1.90
C ASP A 90 -14.46 -8.01 -2.08
N THR A 91 -14.89 -7.37 -3.18
CA THR A 91 -14.70 -5.93 -3.36
C THR A 91 -15.41 -5.14 -2.27
N ILE A 92 -16.66 -5.49 -1.95
CA ILE A 92 -17.41 -4.86 -0.84
C ILE A 92 -16.64 -5.01 0.48
N ARG A 93 -16.20 -6.23 0.82
CA ARG A 93 -15.42 -6.46 2.05
C ARG A 93 -14.13 -5.65 2.09
N ARG A 94 -13.39 -5.57 0.98
CA ARG A 94 -12.14 -4.79 0.90
C ARG A 94 -12.38 -3.29 1.06
N THR A 95 -13.46 -2.77 0.48
CA THR A 95 -13.85 -1.36 0.60
C THR A 95 -14.35 -1.04 2.00
N LEU A 96 -15.09 -1.96 2.63
CA LEU A 96 -15.66 -1.77 3.96
C LEU A 96 -14.68 -1.99 5.12
N LYS A 97 -13.54 -2.66 4.90
CA LYS A 97 -12.54 -2.90 5.94
C LYS A 97 -12.23 -1.57 6.65
N PRO A 98 -12.75 -1.37 7.88
CA PRO A 98 -12.60 -0.09 8.52
C PRO A 98 -11.15 0.03 8.93
N LEU A 99 -10.49 1.07 8.44
CA LEU A 99 -9.39 1.65 9.20
C LEU A 99 -9.97 1.99 10.57
N LEU A 100 -9.31 1.52 11.63
CA LEU A 100 -9.67 1.83 13.01
C LEU A 100 -10.09 3.30 13.12
N LYS A 101 -11.28 3.56 13.67
CA LYS A 101 -11.72 4.94 13.94
C LYS A 101 -10.65 5.65 14.79
N PRO A 102 -10.47 6.97 14.68
CA PRO A 102 -9.47 7.71 15.47
C PRO A 102 -9.56 7.40 16.97
N MET A 103 -10.78 7.26 17.49
CA MET A 103 -11.01 6.86 18.88
C MET A 103 -10.45 5.48 19.22
N HIS A 104 -10.60 4.48 18.33
CA HIS A 104 -10.01 3.15 18.52
C HIS A 104 -8.48 3.21 18.46
N LYS A 105 -7.89 4.06 17.61
CA LYS A 105 -6.43 4.23 17.56
C LYS A 105 -5.90 4.83 18.86
N LYS A 106 -6.57 5.86 19.38
CA LYS A 106 -6.25 6.50 20.67
C LYS A 106 -6.33 5.50 21.83
N ALA A 107 -7.46 4.79 21.96
CA ALA A 107 -7.64 3.80 23.01
C ALA A 107 -6.60 2.67 22.96
N ARG A 108 -6.26 2.17 21.75
CA ARG A 108 -5.21 1.16 21.58
C ARG A 108 -3.83 1.70 21.95
N LEU A 109 -3.54 2.97 21.66
CA LEU A 109 -2.27 3.60 22.02
C LEU A 109 -2.16 3.83 23.54
N GLU A 110 -3.22 4.31 24.18
CA GLU A 110 -3.28 4.46 25.64
C GLU A 110 -3.13 3.11 26.34
N PHE A 111 -3.81 2.08 25.85
CA PHE A 111 -3.64 0.72 26.33
C PHE A 111 -2.20 0.23 26.20
N ALA A 112 -1.56 0.42 25.03
CA ALA A 112 -0.17 0.02 24.81
C ALA A 112 0.79 0.76 25.75
N ARG A 113 0.59 2.06 25.97
CA ARG A 113 1.40 2.87 26.90
C ARG A 113 1.23 2.41 28.36
N ALA A 114 0.00 2.16 28.80
CA ALA A 114 -0.30 1.69 30.15
C ALA A 114 0.26 0.30 30.46
N HIS A 115 0.61 -0.46 29.43
CA HIS A 115 1.17 -1.81 29.53
C HIS A 115 2.54 -1.94 28.85
N ALA A 116 3.26 -0.82 28.63
CA ALA A 116 4.57 -0.82 27.99
C ALA A 116 5.67 -1.40 28.90
N GLU A 117 5.53 -1.30 30.22
CA GLU A 117 6.51 -1.78 31.20
C GLU A 117 6.09 -3.05 31.95
N LYS A 118 4.91 -3.61 31.66
CA LYS A 118 4.37 -4.76 32.39
C LYS A 118 4.68 -6.06 31.66
N ASP A 119 5.78 -6.66 32.11
CA ASP A 119 6.10 -8.09 32.16
C ASP A 119 5.91 -8.94 30.89
N LEU A 120 6.89 -9.82 30.67
CA LEU A 120 6.94 -10.87 29.64
C LEU A 120 5.64 -11.71 29.53
N VAL A 121 4.80 -11.71 30.57
CA VAL A 121 3.48 -12.36 30.60
C VAL A 121 2.46 -11.68 29.68
N LEU A 122 2.53 -10.36 29.52
CA LEU A 122 1.60 -9.57 28.72
C LEU A 122 1.98 -9.63 27.23
N SER A 123 3.27 -9.67 26.92
CA SER A 123 3.77 -9.96 25.56
C SER A 123 3.40 -11.39 25.14
N LEU A 124 3.50 -12.38 26.04
CA LEU A 124 3.03 -13.75 25.80
C LEU A 124 1.51 -13.84 25.61
N LYS A 125 0.70 -13.10 26.40
CA LYS A 125 -0.77 -13.04 26.21
C LYS A 125 -1.17 -12.38 24.88
N ILE A 126 -0.48 -11.31 24.47
CA ILE A 126 -0.70 -10.65 23.17
C ILE A 126 -0.29 -11.60 22.03
N MET A 127 0.84 -12.28 22.15
CA MET A 127 1.27 -13.32 21.20
C MET A 127 0.26 -14.47 21.12
N LEU A 128 -0.25 -14.96 22.26
CA LEU A 128 -1.26 -16.02 22.33
C LEU A 128 -2.59 -15.59 21.70
N LEU A 129 -3.01 -14.34 21.88
CA LEU A 129 -4.21 -13.78 21.26
C LEU A 129 -4.07 -13.66 19.73
N ILE A 130 -2.89 -13.31 19.23
CA ILE A 130 -2.59 -13.24 17.80
C ILE A 130 -2.48 -14.64 17.18
N GLN A 131 -1.94 -15.63 17.91
CA GLN A 131 -1.81 -17.03 17.47
C GLN A 131 -3.16 -17.78 17.47
N ASN A 132 -4.10 -17.45 18.38
CA ASN A 132 -5.44 -18.07 18.44
C ASN A 132 -6.43 -17.53 17.40
N THR A 133 -6.19 -16.34 16.85
CA THR A 133 -6.80 -15.96 15.57
C THR A 133 -5.97 -16.61 14.48
N ARG A 134 -6.50 -17.58 13.73
CA ARG A 134 -5.83 -18.19 12.56
C ARG A 134 -5.41 -17.11 11.55
N CYS A 135 -4.28 -16.46 11.78
CA CYS A 135 -3.73 -15.42 10.94
C CYS A 135 -2.65 -16.12 10.11
N SER A 136 -3.05 -16.57 8.92
CA SER A 136 -2.20 -17.27 7.97
C SER A 136 -0.87 -16.52 7.76
N SER A 137 0.22 -17.14 8.21
CA SER A 137 1.64 -17.07 7.77
C SER A 137 2.31 -15.72 7.44
N PHE A 138 1.61 -14.59 7.44
CA PHE A 138 2.15 -13.29 7.03
C PHE A 138 2.66 -12.44 8.20
N CYS A 139 2.41 -12.88 9.45
CA CYS A 139 2.77 -12.12 10.65
C CYS A 139 4.15 -12.47 11.23
N CYS A 140 4.76 -13.61 10.87
CA CYS A 140 6.06 -14.02 11.44
C CYS A 140 7.25 -13.19 10.93
N GLY A 141 7.17 -12.57 9.75
CA GLY A 141 8.31 -11.84 9.16
C GLY A 141 8.61 -10.48 9.79
N VAL A 142 7.65 -9.88 10.51
CA VAL A 142 7.80 -8.50 11.03
C VAL A 142 8.47 -8.47 12.40
N TYR A 143 8.37 -9.55 13.18
CA TYR A 143 8.95 -9.62 14.52
C TYR A 143 10.46 -9.89 14.55
N SER A 144 11.05 -10.39 13.45
CA SER A 144 12.50 -10.62 13.39
C SER A 144 13.33 -9.35 13.14
N PHE A 145 12.69 -8.25 12.70
CA PHE A 145 13.39 -7.01 12.34
C PHE A 145 13.49 -5.98 13.48
N LEU A 146 12.78 -6.21 14.59
CA LEU A 146 12.76 -5.30 15.76
C LEU A 146 13.64 -5.80 16.93
N LEU A 147 14.40 -6.87 16.74
CA LEU A 147 15.27 -7.50 17.73
C LEU A 147 16.71 -7.64 17.22
N GLN A 148 17.23 -6.63 16.51
CA GLN A 148 18.67 -6.49 16.32
C GLN A 148 19.18 -5.38 17.24
N PRO A 149 20.05 -5.69 18.21
CA PRO A 149 20.67 -4.69 19.06
C PRO A 149 21.73 -3.91 18.27
N ILE A 150 21.96 -2.66 18.66
CA ILE A 150 23.22 -1.94 18.38
C ILE A 150 24.33 -2.61 19.21
#